data_AF-F1A4K0-F1
#
_entry.id   AF-F1A4K0-F1
#
_cell.length_a   1.000
_cell.length_b   1.000
_cell.length_c   1.000
_cell.angle_alpha   90.00
_cell.angle_beta   90.00
_cell.angle_gamma   90.00
#
_symmetry.space_group_name_H-M   'P 1'
#
loop_
_entity.id
_entity.type
_entity.pdbx_description
1 polymer ?
#
loop_
_entity_poly.entity_id
_entity_poly.type
_entity_poly.pdbx_seq_one_letter_code
_entity_poly.pdbx_strand_id
1 'polypeptide(L)'
;MSNKEKTSWSSIKTGFARTKHKVLASFGAAETTVDSKIIAEKDKLFTLFKLMKRLNKNVDKYEATLKEINIVQNEIAHDLLALNDQDPAIKTYQETQMALEQERIRIEEILENYYHDPLRVYLSQFRDIRSRLEELDVRRLDMDRYYRDYNIKANKGKDASSLQKTENKHQRTKEAYQELSDEIMKDMYALFDDRKAAFDPAFACFINKNNEYFARSAAEYQKALPSVEHINEYDAVTHPNVITPVEVSAMSTNVRASSVFTSPKEFSGGSGGSTPQRSRASTIATPTPSQPQPYQPPTSSYESPPSYGGNTYNQGGGSSGVNLSKPHTSPPVSHQPPQPSLYPNTHQSPPQQHNEVPYYSPPEQHNTYQQPQTYPSLQKTTSPNLVKTPSPNSGRPLPTAGAPANTTTSPFNNNKPRASTMVPGGRPLPTPVAPSRRAEALYDFEGQDSTELSFRRGDIITLFKENGDWCNAELNGKKGLIPLNHVRIL
;
A
#
# COMPACT_ATOMS: atom_id res chain seq x y z
N MET A 1 -1.58 -0.49 56.12
CA MET A 1 -1.64 0.24 54.84
C MET A 1 -0.28 0.85 54.52
N SER A 2 0.41 0.30 53.52
CA SER A 2 1.72 0.73 53.01
C SER A 2 1.66 2.10 52.32
N ASN A 3 2.81 2.76 52.19
CA ASN A 3 2.90 4.07 51.52
C ASN A 3 2.50 3.98 50.03
N LYS A 4 2.78 2.86 49.36
CA LYS A 4 2.32 2.60 47.97
C LYS A 4 0.79 2.54 47.84
N GLU A 5 0.10 2.05 48.86
CA GLU A 5 -1.37 2.02 48.85
C GLU A 5 -1.92 3.44 49.04
N LYS A 6 -1.34 4.23 49.95
CA LYS A 6 -1.77 5.61 50.22
C LYS A 6 -1.63 6.51 48.99
N THR A 7 -0.55 6.37 48.21
CA THR A 7 -0.37 7.12 46.94
C THR A 7 -1.29 6.63 45.83
N SER A 8 -1.54 5.32 45.73
CA SER A 8 -2.55 4.78 44.79
C SER A 8 -3.95 5.32 45.10
N TRP A 9 -4.40 5.22 46.36
CA TRP A 9 -5.73 5.70 46.78
C TRP A 9 -5.89 7.22 46.67
N SER A 10 -4.84 8.03 46.82
CA SER A 10 -4.92 9.47 46.59
C SER A 10 -4.94 9.82 45.10
N SER A 11 -4.18 9.09 44.27
CA SER A 11 -4.23 9.22 42.80
C SER A 11 -5.63 8.91 42.26
N ILE A 12 -6.22 7.77 42.64
CA ILE A 12 -7.58 7.36 42.25
C ILE A 12 -8.63 8.42 42.63
N LYS A 13 -8.56 8.95 43.86
CA LYS A 13 -9.47 10.01 44.34
C LYS A 13 -9.30 11.32 43.56
N THR A 14 -8.08 11.65 43.13
CA THR A 14 -7.79 12.84 42.33
C THR A 14 -8.30 12.65 40.89
N GLY A 15 -8.11 11.47 40.30
CA GLY A 15 -8.70 11.12 39.01
C GLY A 15 -10.23 11.28 38.99
N PHE A 16 -10.94 10.71 39.98
CA PHE A 16 -12.40 10.87 40.09
C PHE A 16 -12.82 12.34 40.25
N ALA A 17 -12.05 13.14 41.01
CA ALA A 17 -12.31 14.57 41.17
C ALA A 17 -12.11 15.37 39.86
N ARG A 18 -11.08 15.04 39.06
CA ARG A 18 -10.87 15.62 37.72
C ARG A 18 -11.99 15.25 36.75
N THR A 19 -12.44 13.99 36.74
CA THR A 19 -13.62 13.56 35.95
C THR A 19 -14.86 14.36 36.33
N LYS A 20 -15.12 14.53 37.63
CA LYS A 20 -16.24 15.36 38.11
C LYS A 20 -16.12 16.82 37.67
N HIS A 21 -14.91 17.41 37.67
CA HIS A 21 -14.72 18.78 37.19
C HIS A 21 -14.98 18.90 35.69
N LYS A 22 -14.46 17.97 34.88
CA LYS A 22 -14.66 17.92 33.41
C LYS A 22 -16.14 17.83 33.04
N VAL A 23 -16.92 17.01 33.77
CA VAL A 23 -18.39 16.94 33.61
C VAL A 23 -19.05 18.27 33.96
N LEU A 24 -18.72 18.88 35.11
CA LEU A 24 -19.33 20.17 35.52
C LEU A 24 -19.01 21.30 34.52
N ALA A 25 -17.79 21.35 33.97
CA ALA A 25 -17.42 22.30 32.92
C ALA A 25 -18.24 22.08 31.63
N SER A 26 -18.45 20.83 31.21
CA SER A 26 -19.24 20.52 30.01
C SER A 26 -20.73 20.92 30.09
N PHE A 27 -21.26 21.14 31.30
CA PHE A 27 -22.60 21.66 31.54
C PHE A 27 -22.63 23.18 31.87
N GLY A 28 -21.53 23.91 31.67
CA GLY A 28 -21.42 25.33 32.04
C GLY A 28 -21.47 25.59 33.55
N ALA A 29 -21.49 24.55 34.38
CA ALA A 29 -21.54 24.63 35.83
C ALA A 29 -20.15 24.75 36.48
N ALA A 30 -19.09 24.91 35.69
CA ALA A 30 -17.73 25.25 36.07
C ALA A 30 -17.10 26.14 35.00
N GLU A 31 -16.29 27.11 35.41
CA GLU A 31 -15.34 27.77 34.51
C GLU A 31 -14.24 26.79 34.10
N THR A 32 -13.61 27.05 32.96
CA THR A 32 -12.55 26.22 32.37
C THR A 32 -11.53 27.14 31.73
N THR A 33 -10.25 26.96 32.06
CA THR A 33 -9.17 27.68 31.36
C THR A 33 -9.12 27.20 29.89
N VAL A 34 -8.94 28.14 28.95
CA VAL A 34 -8.84 27.86 27.51
C VAL A 34 -7.62 28.58 26.95
N ASP A 35 -6.55 27.85 26.66
CA ASP A 35 -5.40 28.39 25.95
C ASP A 35 -5.56 28.22 24.43
N SER A 36 -6.06 29.27 23.78
CA SER A 36 -6.24 29.32 22.33
C SER A 36 -4.93 29.21 21.55
N LYS A 37 -3.78 29.59 22.12
CA LYS A 37 -2.47 29.57 21.45
C LYS A 37 -1.92 28.14 21.41
N ILE A 38 -1.96 27.43 22.54
CA ILE A 38 -1.59 26.01 22.61
C ILE A 38 -2.47 25.19 21.68
N ILE A 39 -3.79 25.45 21.64
CA ILE A 39 -4.71 24.76 20.72
C ILE A 39 -4.28 24.97 19.26
N ALA A 40 -4.03 26.21 18.85
CA ALA A 40 -3.66 26.56 17.47
C ALA A 40 -2.32 25.93 17.03
N GLU A 41 -1.26 26.07 17.85
CA GLU A 41 0.06 25.50 17.52
C GLU A 41 0.05 23.97 17.55
N LYS A 42 -0.68 23.34 18.49
CA LYS A 42 -0.92 21.89 18.50
C LYS A 42 -1.61 21.44 17.21
N ASP A 43 -2.69 22.09 16.79
CA ASP A 43 -3.44 21.66 15.59
C ASP A 43 -2.62 21.85 14.30
N LYS A 44 -1.79 22.89 14.22
CA LYS A 44 -0.76 23.09 13.18
C LYS A 44 0.29 21.96 13.19
N LEU A 45 0.90 21.68 14.35
CA LEU A 45 1.94 20.65 14.53
C LEU A 45 1.42 19.23 14.24
N PHE A 46 0.23 18.87 14.72
CA PHE A 46 -0.36 17.56 14.44
C PHE A 46 -0.97 17.45 13.04
N THR A 47 -1.16 18.56 12.31
CA THR A 47 -1.43 18.52 10.86
C THR A 47 -0.17 18.17 10.07
N LEU A 48 0.99 18.75 10.43
CA LEU A 48 2.30 18.36 9.89
C LEU A 48 2.58 16.87 10.16
N PHE A 49 2.36 16.39 11.40
CA PHE A 49 2.50 14.97 11.76
C PHE A 49 1.69 14.02 10.87
N LYS A 50 0.41 14.35 10.61
CA LYS A 50 -0.47 13.57 9.73
C LYS A 50 0.08 13.52 8.30
N LEU A 51 0.54 14.66 7.77
CA LEU A 51 1.11 14.75 6.43
C LEU A 51 2.38 13.90 6.29
N MET A 52 3.34 14.05 7.21
CA MET A 52 4.60 13.31 7.18
C MET A 52 4.39 11.80 7.39
N LYS A 53 3.50 11.39 8.31
CA LYS A 53 3.14 9.97 8.47
C LYS A 53 2.48 9.38 7.21
N ARG A 54 1.62 10.14 6.53
CA ARG A 54 1.01 9.71 5.26
C ARG A 54 2.06 9.62 4.14
N LEU A 55 3.04 10.51 4.12
CA LEU A 55 4.12 10.49 3.14
C LEU A 55 5.05 9.27 3.34
N ASN A 56 5.41 8.95 4.59
CA ASN A 56 6.13 7.69 4.89
C ASN A 56 5.34 6.47 4.41
N LYS A 57 4.04 6.38 4.75
CA LYS A 57 3.12 5.32 4.30
C LYS A 57 3.03 5.16 2.78
N ASN A 58 3.33 6.22 2.02
CA ASN A 58 3.35 6.15 0.56
C ASN A 58 4.71 5.70 0.00
N VAL A 59 5.83 5.93 0.70
CA VAL A 59 7.14 5.35 0.36
C VAL A 59 7.18 3.86 0.74
N ASP A 60 6.69 3.49 1.93
CA ASP A 60 6.54 2.09 2.36
C ASP A 60 5.81 1.23 1.30
N LYS A 61 4.78 1.82 0.66
CA LYS A 61 4.01 1.22 -0.44
C LYS A 61 4.75 1.19 -1.77
N TYR A 62 5.55 2.21 -2.06
CA TYR A 62 6.29 2.34 -3.31
C TYR A 62 7.36 1.24 -3.40
N GLU A 63 8.13 1.03 -2.33
CA GLU A 63 9.13 -0.03 -2.27
C GLU A 63 8.51 -1.43 -2.30
N ALA A 64 7.39 -1.63 -1.59
CA ALA A 64 6.61 -2.86 -1.72
C ALA A 64 6.18 -3.10 -3.18
N THR A 65 5.74 -2.06 -3.90
CA THR A 65 5.36 -2.18 -5.31
C THR A 65 6.54 -2.53 -6.22
N LEU A 66 7.74 -1.94 -5.98
CA LEU A 66 8.96 -2.34 -6.68
C LEU A 66 9.33 -3.81 -6.42
N LYS A 67 9.03 -4.32 -5.23
CA LYS A 67 9.27 -5.72 -4.84
C LYS A 67 8.34 -6.69 -5.56
N GLU A 68 7.03 -6.41 -5.59
CA GLU A 68 6.07 -7.21 -6.36
C GLU A 68 6.41 -7.23 -7.87
N ILE A 69 6.84 -6.09 -8.43
CA ILE A 69 7.32 -6.02 -9.83
C ILE A 69 8.51 -6.96 -10.05
N ASN A 70 9.50 -6.96 -9.15
CA ASN A 70 10.68 -7.80 -9.32
C ASN A 70 10.40 -9.30 -9.09
N ILE A 71 9.48 -9.65 -8.18
CA ILE A 71 9.01 -11.03 -8.01
C ILE A 71 8.44 -11.55 -9.33
N VAL A 72 7.50 -10.83 -9.93
CA VAL A 72 6.89 -11.22 -11.22
C VAL A 72 7.91 -11.26 -12.36
N GLN A 73 8.90 -10.35 -12.38
CA GLN A 73 10.01 -10.39 -13.34
C GLN A 73 10.83 -11.68 -13.23
N ASN A 74 11.13 -12.15 -12.02
CA ASN A 74 11.86 -13.41 -11.82
C ASN A 74 11.00 -14.64 -12.12
N GLU A 75 9.69 -14.62 -11.81
CA GLU A 75 8.75 -15.67 -12.23
C GLU A 75 8.75 -15.83 -13.76
N ILE A 76 8.65 -14.72 -14.51
CA ILE A 76 8.76 -14.72 -15.98
C ILE A 76 10.11 -15.29 -16.44
N ALA A 77 11.22 -14.94 -15.80
CA ALA A 77 12.54 -15.47 -16.16
C ALA A 77 12.65 -16.99 -15.92
N HIS A 78 12.03 -17.51 -14.86
CA HIS A 78 11.97 -18.94 -14.58
C HIS A 78 11.07 -19.70 -15.57
N ASP A 79 9.89 -19.16 -15.89
CA ASP A 79 8.98 -19.77 -16.87
C ASP A 79 9.58 -19.81 -18.28
N LEU A 80 10.29 -18.75 -18.70
CA LEU A 80 11.01 -18.73 -19.99
C LEU A 80 12.10 -19.81 -20.04
N LEU A 81 12.85 -20.04 -18.95
CA LEU A 81 13.83 -21.12 -18.88
C LEU A 81 13.19 -22.51 -18.88
N ALA A 82 11.97 -22.65 -18.34
CA ALA A 82 11.21 -23.90 -18.43
C ALA A 82 10.71 -24.20 -19.86
N LEU A 83 10.59 -23.17 -20.73
CA LEU A 83 10.29 -23.33 -22.15
C LEU A 83 11.52 -23.71 -22.99
N ASN A 84 12.68 -23.08 -22.75
CA ASN A 84 13.94 -23.43 -23.43
C ASN A 84 15.17 -23.10 -22.57
N ASP A 85 15.66 -24.08 -21.81
CA ASP A 85 16.82 -23.94 -20.92
C ASP A 85 18.17 -23.85 -21.66
N GLN A 86 18.18 -23.94 -23.00
CA GLN A 86 19.39 -23.79 -23.81
C GLN A 86 19.52 -22.43 -24.50
N ASP A 87 18.46 -21.64 -24.56
CA ASP A 87 18.45 -20.35 -25.24
C ASP A 87 19.40 -19.31 -24.57
N PRO A 88 20.37 -18.74 -25.31
CA PRO A 88 21.27 -17.73 -24.75
C PRO A 88 20.56 -16.43 -24.35
N ALA A 89 19.55 -15.98 -25.10
CA ALA A 89 18.85 -14.73 -24.81
C ALA A 89 17.99 -14.85 -23.55
N ILE A 90 17.35 -16.00 -23.34
CA ILE A 90 16.61 -16.29 -22.10
C ILE A 90 17.55 -16.35 -20.88
N LYS A 91 18.75 -16.94 -21.02
CA LYS A 91 19.77 -16.94 -19.96
C LYS A 91 20.21 -15.51 -19.60
N THR A 92 20.54 -14.68 -20.59
CA THR A 92 20.87 -13.27 -20.37
C THR A 92 19.70 -12.48 -19.75
N TYR A 93 18.45 -12.82 -20.09
CA TYR A 93 17.28 -12.22 -19.43
C TYR A 93 17.19 -12.61 -17.94
N GLN A 94 17.45 -13.87 -17.57
CA GLN A 94 17.52 -14.28 -16.16
C GLN A 94 18.64 -13.55 -15.41
N GLU A 95 19.85 -13.52 -15.96
CA GLU A 95 20.99 -12.78 -15.37
C GLU A 95 20.64 -11.30 -15.14
N THR A 96 19.88 -10.70 -16.07
CA THR A 96 19.36 -9.33 -15.95
C THR A 96 18.34 -9.20 -14.81
N GLN A 97 17.38 -10.12 -14.65
CA GLN A 97 16.40 -10.04 -13.56
C GLN A 97 17.04 -10.26 -12.19
N MET A 98 18.07 -11.12 -12.11
CA MET A 98 18.88 -11.30 -10.90
C MET A 98 19.66 -10.02 -10.54
N ALA A 99 20.25 -9.33 -11.52
CA ALA A 99 20.93 -8.05 -11.31
C ALA A 99 19.95 -6.94 -10.87
N LEU A 100 18.75 -6.91 -11.44
CA LEU A 100 17.69 -5.98 -11.07
C LEU A 100 17.19 -6.19 -9.63
N GLU A 101 17.14 -7.43 -9.13
CA GLU A 101 16.80 -7.66 -7.71
C GLU A 101 17.91 -7.18 -6.77
N GLN A 102 19.19 -7.35 -7.14
CA GLN A 102 20.30 -6.82 -6.32
C GLN A 102 20.27 -5.28 -6.23
N GLU A 103 19.95 -4.60 -7.33
CA GLU A 103 19.75 -3.14 -7.32
C GLU A 103 18.47 -2.72 -6.56
N ARG A 104 17.42 -3.57 -6.54
CA ARG A 104 16.21 -3.33 -5.74
C ARG A 104 16.45 -3.51 -4.24
N ILE A 105 17.13 -4.57 -3.83
CA ILE A 105 17.58 -4.79 -2.43
C ILE A 105 18.44 -3.61 -1.96
N ARG A 106 19.36 -3.16 -2.83
CA ARG A 106 20.25 -2.02 -2.55
C ARG A 106 19.49 -0.71 -2.30
N ILE A 107 18.44 -0.40 -3.06
CA ILE A 107 17.65 0.81 -2.78
C ILE A 107 16.77 0.65 -1.52
N GLU A 108 16.19 -0.53 -1.26
CA GLU A 108 15.45 -0.86 -0.02
C GLU A 108 16.31 -0.63 1.23
N GLU A 109 17.56 -1.12 1.24
CA GLU A 109 18.51 -0.89 2.33
C GLU A 109 18.84 0.61 2.52
N ILE A 110 19.05 1.34 1.42
CA ILE A 110 19.42 2.76 1.48
C ILE A 110 18.23 3.63 1.91
N LEU A 111 17.00 3.32 1.50
CA LEU A 111 15.82 4.06 1.91
C LEU A 111 15.44 3.77 3.37
N GLU A 112 15.56 2.53 3.87
CA GLU A 112 15.35 2.26 5.30
C GLU A 112 16.32 3.08 6.16
N ASN A 113 17.63 3.05 5.85
CA ASN A 113 18.67 3.73 6.63
C ASN A 113 18.63 5.28 6.53
N TYR A 114 18.36 5.84 5.35
CA TYR A 114 18.52 7.28 5.08
C TYR A 114 17.22 8.05 4.85
N TYR A 115 16.07 7.37 4.69
CA TYR A 115 14.75 7.99 4.63
C TYR A 115 13.90 7.58 5.84
N HIS A 116 13.69 6.28 6.07
CA HIS A 116 12.72 5.83 7.07
C HIS A 116 13.20 5.98 8.51
N ASP A 117 14.39 5.51 8.88
CA ASP A 117 14.87 5.61 10.27
C ASP A 117 14.99 7.06 10.78
N PRO A 118 15.57 8.02 10.02
CA PRO A 118 15.59 9.43 10.42
C PRO A 118 14.18 10.00 10.64
N LEU A 119 13.23 9.69 9.75
CA LEU A 119 11.84 10.13 9.90
C LEU A 119 11.10 9.40 11.03
N ARG A 120 11.43 8.14 11.32
CA ARG A 120 10.90 7.32 12.41
C ARG A 120 11.34 7.88 13.77
N VAL A 121 12.60 8.31 13.87
CA VAL A 121 13.15 9.05 15.03
C VAL A 121 12.45 10.41 15.17
N TYR A 122 12.40 11.23 14.12
CA TYR A 122 11.75 12.55 14.18
C TYR A 122 10.25 12.45 14.54
N LEU A 123 9.51 11.52 13.92
CA LEU A 123 8.08 11.28 14.19
C LEU A 123 7.81 10.68 15.58
N SER A 124 8.83 10.17 16.28
CA SER A 124 8.69 9.69 17.66
C SER A 124 8.40 10.84 18.64
N GLN A 125 9.03 12.01 18.46
CA GLN A 125 8.92 13.19 19.34
C GLN A 125 7.48 13.72 19.48
N PHE A 126 6.65 13.52 18.45
CA PHE A 126 5.22 13.87 18.48
C PHE A 126 4.39 13.01 19.45
N ARG A 127 4.93 11.87 19.93
CA ARG A 127 4.34 11.07 21.01
C ARG A 127 4.58 11.74 22.36
N ASP A 128 5.77 12.30 22.57
CA ASP A 128 6.14 12.96 23.82
C ASP A 128 5.43 14.30 23.98
N ILE A 129 5.32 15.08 22.89
CA ILE A 129 4.47 16.28 22.84
C ILE A 129 3.01 15.93 23.15
N ARG A 130 2.47 14.81 22.62
CA ARG A 130 1.11 14.36 22.96
C ARG A 130 0.97 14.02 24.45
N SER A 131 1.89 13.22 24.98
CA SER A 131 1.91 12.83 26.40
C SER A 131 1.94 14.05 27.33
N ARG A 132 2.78 15.04 27.02
CA ARG A 132 2.90 16.29 27.79
C ARG A 132 1.66 17.18 27.66
N LEU A 133 0.99 17.22 26.50
CA LEU A 133 -0.31 17.89 26.33
C LEU A 133 -1.45 17.21 27.11
N GLU A 134 -1.42 15.88 27.26
CA GLU A 134 -2.39 15.14 28.08
C GLU A 134 -2.18 15.44 29.59
N GLU A 135 -0.94 15.47 30.06
CA GLU A 135 -0.57 15.95 31.40
C GLU A 135 -0.92 17.44 31.60
N LEU A 136 -0.84 18.27 30.55
CA LEU A 136 -1.23 19.67 30.62
C LEU A 136 -2.75 19.85 30.84
N ASP A 137 -3.63 19.07 30.17
CA ASP A 137 -5.08 19.06 30.48
C ASP A 137 -5.35 18.57 31.92
N VAL A 138 -4.54 17.62 32.41
CA VAL A 138 -4.61 17.13 33.80
C VAL A 138 -4.26 18.25 34.80
N ARG A 139 -3.16 18.99 34.60
CA ARG A 139 -2.77 20.11 35.47
C ARG A 139 -3.77 21.25 35.43
N ARG A 140 -4.26 21.59 34.24
CA ARG A 140 -5.33 22.58 34.02
C ARG A 140 -6.59 22.22 34.79
N LEU A 141 -7.04 20.96 34.73
CA LEU A 141 -8.22 20.49 35.44
C LEU A 141 -8.06 20.54 36.97
N ASP A 142 -6.89 20.28 37.52
CA ASP A 142 -6.65 20.44 38.97
C ASP A 142 -6.46 21.92 39.38
N MET A 143 -5.90 22.78 38.51
CA MET A 143 -5.84 24.24 38.71
C MET A 143 -7.23 24.88 38.76
N ASP A 144 -8.05 24.65 37.72
CA ASP A 144 -9.43 25.15 37.61
C ASP A 144 -10.27 24.66 38.81
N ARG A 145 -10.10 23.38 39.18
CA ARG A 145 -10.75 22.77 40.34
C ARG A 145 -10.34 23.40 41.66
N TYR A 146 -9.05 23.64 41.92
CA TYR A 146 -8.64 24.24 43.19
C TYR A 146 -9.03 25.73 43.29
N TYR A 147 -9.10 26.45 42.16
CA TYR A 147 -9.68 27.79 42.11
C TYR A 147 -11.16 27.75 42.53
N ARG A 148 -11.94 26.83 41.97
CA ARG A 148 -13.35 26.60 42.33
C ARG A 148 -13.51 26.20 43.81
N ASP A 149 -12.70 25.26 44.31
CA ASP A 149 -12.74 24.80 45.70
C ASP A 149 -12.38 25.92 46.68
N TYR A 150 -11.51 26.88 46.29
CA TYR A 150 -11.23 28.10 47.07
C TYR A 150 -12.44 29.05 47.11
N ASN A 151 -12.98 29.42 45.94
CA ASN A 151 -14.14 30.33 45.84
C ASN A 151 -15.36 29.78 46.61
N ILE A 152 -15.61 28.47 46.55
CA ILE A 152 -16.70 27.82 47.31
C ILE A 152 -16.47 27.87 48.83
N LYS A 153 -15.22 27.85 49.30
CA LYS A 153 -14.89 27.96 50.72
C LYS A 153 -14.96 29.40 51.23
N ALA A 154 -14.49 30.36 50.44
CA ALA A 154 -14.57 31.79 50.76
C ALA A 154 -16.04 32.22 50.91
N ASN A 155 -16.88 31.90 49.93
CA ASN A 155 -18.32 32.16 49.95
C ASN A 155 -19.09 31.40 51.05
N LYS A 156 -18.44 30.46 51.76
CA LYS A 156 -19.00 29.71 52.90
C LYS A 156 -18.38 30.10 54.24
N GLY A 157 -17.65 31.21 54.31
CA GLY A 157 -17.07 31.75 55.54
C GLY A 157 -16.16 30.76 56.27
N LYS A 158 -15.35 29.98 55.53
CA LYS A 158 -14.43 29.02 56.14
C LYS A 158 -13.22 29.70 56.79
N ASP A 159 -12.65 28.99 57.75
CA ASP A 159 -11.50 29.43 58.53
C ASP A 159 -10.28 29.73 57.64
N ALA A 160 -9.50 30.73 58.05
CA ALA A 160 -8.32 31.18 57.30
C ALA A 160 -7.32 30.05 57.01
N SER A 161 -7.18 29.07 57.93
CA SER A 161 -6.29 27.92 57.70
C SER A 161 -6.78 27.03 56.56
N SER A 162 -8.09 26.76 56.48
CA SER A 162 -8.72 25.97 55.40
C SER A 162 -8.75 26.72 54.07
N LEU A 163 -8.85 28.06 54.08
CA LEU A 163 -8.68 28.90 52.89
C LEU A 163 -7.24 28.84 52.38
N GLN A 164 -6.24 29.17 53.21
CA GLN A 164 -4.81 29.13 52.85
C GLN A 164 -4.38 27.74 52.34
N LYS A 165 -4.84 26.65 52.97
CA LYS A 165 -4.59 25.27 52.52
C LYS A 165 -5.19 24.90 51.15
N THR A 166 -6.06 25.76 50.60
CA THR A 166 -6.67 25.61 49.28
C THR A 166 -6.05 26.58 48.28
N GLU A 167 -5.78 27.80 48.72
CA GLU A 167 -5.06 28.83 47.98
C GLU A 167 -3.66 28.36 47.60
N ASN A 168 -2.88 27.85 48.56
CA ASN A 168 -1.55 27.27 48.31
C ASN A 168 -1.59 26.08 47.33
N LYS A 169 -2.73 25.37 47.22
CA LYS A 169 -2.89 24.29 46.23
C LYS A 169 -3.21 24.82 44.85
N HIS A 170 -4.12 25.79 44.73
CA HIS A 170 -4.40 26.46 43.47
C HIS A 170 -3.14 27.15 42.93
N GLN A 171 -2.42 27.89 43.77
CA GLN A 171 -1.18 28.55 43.39
C GLN A 171 -0.12 27.53 42.92
N ARG A 172 0.10 26.43 43.65
CA ARG A 172 1.09 25.43 43.22
C ARG A 172 0.68 24.63 41.98
N THR A 173 -0.61 24.41 41.72
CA THR A 173 -1.07 23.80 40.45
C THR A 173 -1.07 24.79 39.29
N LYS A 174 -1.26 26.09 39.54
CA LYS A 174 -1.11 27.18 38.57
C LYS A 174 0.34 27.34 38.12
N GLU A 175 1.28 27.36 39.07
CA GLU A 175 2.73 27.32 38.78
C GLU A 175 3.09 26.11 37.92
N ALA A 176 2.74 24.90 38.37
CA ALA A 176 3.06 23.66 37.64
C ALA A 176 2.35 23.54 36.28
N TYR A 177 1.22 24.22 36.08
CA TYR A 177 0.57 24.35 34.76
C TYR A 177 1.34 25.32 33.86
N GLN A 178 1.71 26.50 34.37
CA GLN A 178 2.48 27.51 33.62
C GLN A 178 3.86 26.99 33.21
N GLU A 179 4.61 26.39 34.15
CA GLU A 179 5.92 25.76 33.92
C GLU A 179 5.88 24.78 32.73
N LEU A 180 4.87 23.91 32.67
CA LEU A 180 4.70 22.94 31.58
C LEU A 180 4.12 23.56 30.30
N SER A 181 3.28 24.59 30.43
CA SER A 181 2.72 25.33 29.30
C SER A 181 3.83 25.99 28.47
N ASP A 182 4.73 26.73 29.13
CA ASP A 182 5.83 27.43 28.48
C ASP A 182 6.85 26.45 27.87
N GLU A 183 7.12 25.34 28.56
CA GLU A 183 7.97 24.25 28.06
C GLU A 183 7.38 23.59 26.81
N ILE A 184 6.10 23.20 26.82
CA ILE A 184 5.43 22.60 25.65
C ILE A 184 5.36 23.62 24.49
N MET A 185 5.04 24.89 24.76
CA MET A 185 4.98 25.91 23.72
C MET A 185 6.34 26.10 23.02
N LYS A 186 7.43 26.17 23.79
CA LYS A 186 8.79 26.21 23.26
C LYS A 186 9.10 24.99 22.39
N ASP A 187 8.81 23.79 22.89
CA ASP A 187 9.18 22.55 22.23
C ASP A 187 8.30 22.26 20.99
N MET A 188 7.04 22.70 20.97
CA MET A 188 6.19 22.67 19.78
C MET A 188 6.73 23.58 18.66
N TYR A 189 7.26 24.77 18.99
CA TYR A 189 7.93 25.63 18.01
C TYR A 189 9.22 24.99 17.50
N ALA A 190 10.08 24.51 18.41
CA ALA A 190 11.35 23.88 18.05
C ALA A 190 11.15 22.66 17.13
N LEU A 191 10.23 21.75 17.48
CA LEU A 191 9.91 20.58 16.66
C LEU A 191 9.27 20.96 15.33
N PHE A 192 8.45 22.02 15.30
CA PHE A 192 7.87 22.52 14.05
C PHE A 192 8.96 23.07 13.12
N ASP A 193 9.95 23.82 13.60
CA ASP A 193 10.99 24.41 12.74
C ASP A 193 12.12 23.44 12.36
N ASP A 194 12.43 22.47 13.22
CA ASP A 194 13.33 21.34 12.91
C ASP A 194 12.86 20.48 11.73
N ARG A 195 11.55 20.53 11.38
CA ARG A 195 10.93 19.77 10.26
C ARG A 195 11.76 19.75 8.98
N LYS A 196 12.45 20.85 8.67
CA LYS A 196 13.24 21.00 7.44
C LYS A 196 14.57 20.27 7.54
N ALA A 197 15.25 20.37 8.68
CA ALA A 197 16.51 19.66 8.93
C ALA A 197 16.31 18.13 8.96
N ALA A 198 15.17 17.67 9.50
CA ALA A 198 14.81 16.26 9.51
C ALA A 198 14.33 15.72 8.14
N PHE A 199 13.55 16.49 7.39
CA PHE A 199 12.90 15.99 6.15
C PHE A 199 13.71 16.22 4.87
N ASP A 200 14.40 17.36 4.70
CA ASP A 200 15.11 17.66 3.45
C ASP A 200 16.17 16.61 3.09
N PRO A 201 17.04 16.12 4.01
CA PRO A 201 18.06 15.11 3.67
C PRO A 201 17.44 13.77 3.27
N ALA A 202 16.37 13.36 3.95
CA ALA A 202 15.61 12.16 3.62
C ALA A 202 14.99 12.29 2.22
N PHE A 203 14.31 13.40 1.92
CA PHE A 203 13.70 13.62 0.61
C PHE A 203 14.75 13.71 -0.52
N ALA A 204 15.90 14.35 -0.26
CA ALA A 204 17.02 14.38 -1.19
C ALA A 204 17.60 12.97 -1.44
N CYS A 205 17.71 12.13 -0.40
CA CYS A 205 18.07 10.73 -0.56
C CYS A 205 17.07 9.99 -1.45
N PHE A 206 15.76 10.11 -1.17
CA PHE A 206 14.70 9.47 -1.96
C PHE A 206 14.78 9.83 -3.45
N ILE A 207 14.94 11.11 -3.81
CA ILE A 207 15.05 11.53 -5.21
C ILE A 207 16.35 11.02 -5.84
N ASN A 208 17.50 11.25 -5.20
CA ASN A 208 18.80 10.90 -5.76
C ASN A 208 18.98 9.39 -5.95
N LYS A 209 18.48 8.58 -5.01
CA LYS A 209 18.64 7.13 -5.03
C LYS A 209 17.66 6.42 -5.95
N ASN A 210 16.44 6.95 -6.15
CA ASN A 210 15.59 6.48 -7.24
C ASN A 210 16.20 6.80 -8.61
N ASN A 211 16.82 7.98 -8.80
CA ASN A 211 17.55 8.29 -10.03
C ASN A 211 18.73 7.33 -10.27
N GLU A 212 19.54 7.03 -9.23
CA GLU A 212 20.60 6.02 -9.32
C GLU A 212 20.06 4.62 -9.66
N TYR A 213 18.98 4.18 -9.01
CA TYR A 213 18.33 2.89 -9.25
C TYR A 213 17.83 2.76 -10.69
N PHE A 214 16.99 3.66 -11.18
CA PHE A 214 16.45 3.57 -12.54
C PHE A 214 17.54 3.66 -13.63
N ALA A 215 18.58 4.47 -13.42
CA ALA A 215 19.73 4.54 -14.34
C ALA A 215 20.52 3.22 -14.37
N ARG A 216 20.67 2.54 -13.23
CA ARG A 216 21.30 1.21 -13.13
C ARG A 216 20.42 0.13 -13.75
N SER A 217 19.13 0.11 -13.46
CA SER A 217 18.18 -0.83 -14.07
C SER A 217 18.15 -0.73 -15.60
N ALA A 218 18.19 0.49 -16.14
CA ALA A 218 18.33 0.71 -17.58
C ALA A 218 19.66 0.20 -18.13
N ALA A 219 20.77 0.37 -17.39
CA ALA A 219 22.08 -0.14 -17.77
C ALA A 219 22.17 -1.68 -17.74
N GLU A 220 21.41 -2.36 -16.88
CA GLU A 220 21.30 -3.83 -16.91
C GLU A 220 20.54 -4.31 -18.16
N TYR A 221 19.35 -3.75 -18.45
CA TYR A 221 18.63 -4.06 -19.70
C TYR A 221 19.44 -3.73 -20.96
N GLN A 222 20.28 -2.68 -20.93
CA GLN A 222 21.14 -2.32 -22.05
C GLN A 222 22.23 -3.37 -22.36
N LYS A 223 22.61 -4.22 -21.40
CA LYS A 223 23.49 -5.39 -21.62
C LYS A 223 22.75 -6.55 -22.28
N ALA A 224 21.45 -6.68 -22.02
CA ALA A 224 20.63 -7.74 -22.60
C ALA A 224 20.26 -7.46 -24.06
N LEU A 225 20.10 -6.19 -24.47
CA LEU A 225 19.62 -5.80 -25.80
C LEU A 225 20.28 -6.56 -26.98
N PRO A 226 21.62 -6.77 -27.03
CA PRO A 226 22.25 -7.49 -28.15
C PRO A 226 21.84 -8.96 -28.32
N SER A 227 21.28 -9.60 -27.27
CA SER A 227 20.77 -10.98 -27.39
C SER A 227 19.45 -11.06 -28.15
N VAL A 228 18.74 -9.94 -28.35
CA VAL A 228 17.43 -9.87 -29.02
C VAL A 228 17.34 -8.85 -30.16
N GLU A 229 18.27 -7.90 -30.29
CA GLU A 229 18.21 -6.81 -31.31
C GLU A 229 18.18 -7.29 -32.77
N HIS A 230 18.54 -8.55 -33.01
CA HIS A 230 18.54 -9.20 -34.33
C HIS A 230 17.24 -9.96 -34.65
N ILE A 231 16.29 -10.02 -33.71
CA ILE A 231 15.02 -10.73 -33.84
C ILE A 231 13.95 -9.77 -34.39
N ASN A 232 13.24 -10.18 -35.44
CA ASN A 232 12.14 -9.38 -35.98
C ASN A 232 10.85 -9.59 -35.15
N GLU A 233 10.53 -8.65 -34.26
CA GLU A 233 9.30 -8.69 -33.44
C GLU A 233 8.01 -8.89 -34.27
N TYR A 234 7.99 -8.43 -35.52
CA TYR A 234 6.84 -8.58 -36.42
C TYR A 234 6.55 -10.03 -36.84
N ASP A 235 7.54 -10.92 -36.76
CA ASP A 235 7.36 -12.35 -37.07
C ASP A 235 6.37 -13.01 -36.09
N ALA A 236 6.30 -12.53 -34.84
CA ALA A 236 5.32 -13.01 -33.85
C ALA A 236 3.87 -12.65 -34.23
N VAL A 237 3.66 -11.53 -34.94
CA VAL A 237 2.33 -11.09 -35.41
C VAL A 237 1.93 -11.80 -36.70
N THR A 238 2.91 -12.18 -37.53
CA THR A 238 2.67 -12.88 -38.81
C THR A 238 2.87 -14.40 -38.75
N HIS A 239 3.15 -14.96 -37.55
CA HIS A 239 3.39 -16.39 -37.37
C HIS A 239 2.21 -17.24 -37.89
N PRO A 240 2.43 -18.17 -38.84
CA PRO A 240 1.37 -18.96 -39.44
C PRO A 240 0.77 -19.97 -38.46
N ASN A 241 -0.51 -20.32 -38.64
CA ASN A 241 -1.11 -21.44 -37.94
C ASN A 241 -0.48 -22.75 -38.42
N VAL A 242 0.38 -23.36 -37.59
CA VAL A 242 1.06 -24.63 -37.88
C VAL A 242 0.17 -25.88 -37.75
N ILE A 243 -0.99 -25.74 -37.11
CA ILE A 243 -1.97 -26.81 -36.96
C ILE A 243 -2.86 -26.88 -38.20
N THR A 244 -2.98 -28.06 -38.80
CA THR A 244 -3.87 -28.35 -39.93
C THR A 244 -5.30 -27.85 -39.66
N PRO A 245 -5.84 -26.92 -40.48
CA PRO A 245 -7.19 -26.40 -40.29
C PRO A 245 -8.24 -27.51 -40.29
N VAL A 246 -9.31 -27.35 -39.49
CA VAL A 246 -10.30 -28.41 -39.22
C VAL A 246 -10.95 -28.90 -40.52
N GLU A 247 -11.16 -28.00 -41.47
CA GLU A 247 -11.77 -28.23 -42.78
C GLU A 247 -11.01 -29.27 -43.62
N VAL A 248 -9.67 -29.24 -43.54
CA VAL A 248 -8.75 -30.14 -44.26
C VAL A 248 -8.11 -31.20 -43.35
N SER A 249 -8.41 -31.17 -42.06
CA SER A 249 -8.02 -32.20 -41.09
C SER A 249 -8.86 -33.46 -41.26
N ALA A 250 -8.25 -34.63 -41.07
CA ALA A 250 -8.98 -35.91 -41.05
C ALA A 250 -10.11 -35.96 -39.99
N MET A 251 -10.07 -35.06 -38.99
CA MET A 251 -11.15 -34.90 -38.00
C MET A 251 -12.49 -34.45 -38.60
N SER A 252 -12.51 -33.76 -39.75
CA SER A 252 -13.78 -33.41 -40.44
C SER A 252 -14.49 -34.64 -41.02
N THR A 253 -13.76 -35.74 -41.26
CA THR A 253 -14.31 -36.96 -41.85
C THR A 253 -14.91 -37.85 -40.78
N ASN A 254 -16.25 -37.92 -40.71
CA ASN A 254 -16.94 -38.86 -39.84
C ASN A 254 -16.82 -40.30 -40.38
N VAL A 255 -15.70 -40.96 -40.05
CA VAL A 255 -15.38 -42.34 -40.50
C VAL A 255 -16.49 -43.35 -40.12
N ARG A 256 -17.22 -43.11 -39.03
CA ARG A 256 -18.33 -43.97 -38.57
C ARG A 256 -19.62 -43.85 -39.39
N ALA A 257 -19.73 -42.84 -40.26
CA ALA A 257 -20.80 -42.74 -41.24
C ALA A 257 -20.55 -43.58 -42.51
N SER A 258 -19.33 -44.12 -42.69
CA SER A 258 -19.02 -44.97 -43.85
C SER A 258 -19.76 -46.31 -43.80
N SER A 259 -20.01 -46.88 -44.99
CA SER A 259 -20.70 -48.17 -45.17
C SER A 259 -20.06 -49.33 -44.40
N VAL A 260 -18.76 -49.28 -44.12
CA VAL A 260 -18.05 -50.28 -43.31
C VAL A 260 -18.64 -50.42 -41.90
N PHE A 261 -19.20 -49.33 -41.34
CA PHE A 261 -19.82 -49.31 -40.01
C PHE A 261 -21.36 -49.28 -40.05
N THR A 262 -21.98 -48.95 -41.19
CA THR A 262 -23.44 -48.81 -41.33
C THR A 262 -24.12 -49.93 -42.14
N SER A 263 -23.36 -50.78 -42.84
CA SER A 263 -23.90 -51.96 -43.53
C SER A 263 -24.49 -52.97 -42.54
N PRO A 264 -25.72 -53.47 -42.78
CA PRO A 264 -26.20 -54.67 -42.12
C PRO A 264 -25.27 -55.86 -42.39
N LYS A 265 -25.07 -56.75 -41.41
CA LYS A 265 -24.43 -58.05 -41.67
C LYS A 265 -25.33 -58.88 -42.57
N GLU A 266 -24.94 -59.05 -43.83
CA GLU A 266 -25.60 -59.98 -44.74
C GLU A 266 -25.41 -61.42 -44.25
N PHE A 267 -26.41 -61.93 -43.54
CA PHE A 267 -26.45 -63.32 -43.08
C PHE A 267 -27.03 -64.18 -44.20
N SER A 268 -26.16 -64.80 -45.01
CA SER A 268 -26.54 -65.62 -46.16
C SER A 268 -27.34 -66.86 -45.74
N GLY A 269 -28.67 -66.75 -45.76
CA GLY A 269 -29.58 -67.75 -45.22
C GLY A 269 -29.67 -69.03 -46.06
N GLY A 270 -28.89 -70.05 -45.71
CA GLY A 270 -29.17 -71.44 -46.08
C GLY A 270 -30.35 -71.98 -45.28
N SER A 271 -31.44 -72.39 -45.94
CA SER A 271 -32.70 -72.77 -45.28
C SER A 271 -32.78 -74.25 -44.88
N GLY A 272 -32.97 -74.52 -43.60
CA GLY A 272 -33.28 -75.86 -43.05
C GLY A 272 -33.80 -75.76 -41.61
N GLY A 273 -34.71 -76.66 -41.22
CA GLY A 273 -35.31 -76.67 -39.87
C GLY A 273 -34.37 -77.22 -38.78
N SER A 274 -34.72 -77.14 -37.48
CA SER A 274 -36.01 -76.70 -36.91
C SER A 274 -35.96 -76.45 -35.38
N THR A 275 -36.76 -75.48 -34.90
CA THR A 275 -37.24 -75.27 -33.50
C THR A 275 -36.22 -74.96 -32.39
N PRO A 276 -36.64 -74.38 -31.24
CA PRO A 276 -37.86 -73.61 -30.92
C PRO A 276 -37.57 -72.20 -30.33
N GLN A 277 -38.61 -71.44 -29.95
CA GLN A 277 -38.45 -70.20 -29.19
C GLN A 277 -37.85 -70.41 -27.78
N ARG A 278 -37.01 -69.48 -27.31
CA ARG A 278 -37.01 -69.09 -25.89
C ARG A 278 -36.58 -67.63 -25.65
N SER A 279 -37.43 -66.89 -24.92
CA SER A 279 -37.16 -65.70 -24.08
C SER A 279 -36.17 -64.60 -24.54
N ARG A 280 -36.66 -63.35 -24.59
CA ARG A 280 -35.86 -62.12 -24.71
C ARG A 280 -34.85 -61.94 -23.55
N ALA A 281 -33.79 -61.17 -23.82
CA ALA A 281 -32.77 -60.76 -22.87
C ALA A 281 -33.20 -59.59 -21.96
N SER A 282 -32.57 -59.49 -20.79
CA SER A 282 -32.16 -58.22 -20.12
C SER A 282 -31.31 -58.51 -18.89
N THR A 283 -30.07 -58.01 -18.85
CA THR A 283 -29.20 -58.06 -17.67
C THR A 283 -28.46 -56.74 -17.48
N ILE A 284 -28.92 -55.96 -16.49
CA ILE A 284 -28.15 -55.18 -15.49
C ILE A 284 -26.88 -54.49 -16.04
N ALA A 285 -26.85 -53.18 -16.32
CA ALA A 285 -27.00 -52.01 -15.42
C ALA A 285 -25.78 -51.71 -14.52
N THR A 286 -25.48 -50.41 -14.35
CA THR A 286 -24.21 -49.87 -13.84
C THR A 286 -24.10 -49.84 -12.31
N PRO A 287 -22.90 -50.03 -11.74
CA PRO A 287 -22.55 -49.58 -10.38
C PRO A 287 -21.88 -48.19 -10.36
N THR A 288 -22.15 -47.42 -9.31
CA THR A 288 -21.59 -46.10 -8.98
C THR A 288 -20.10 -46.19 -8.56
N PRO A 289 -19.24 -45.17 -8.82
CA PRO A 289 -17.85 -45.19 -8.37
C PRO A 289 -17.67 -45.06 -6.85
N SER A 290 -16.68 -45.78 -6.31
CA SER A 290 -16.17 -45.63 -4.94
C SER A 290 -14.95 -44.71 -4.88
N GLN A 291 -14.60 -44.23 -3.68
CA GLN A 291 -13.48 -43.29 -3.47
C GLN A 291 -12.11 -43.85 -3.90
N PRO A 292 -11.18 -42.98 -4.36
CA PRO A 292 -9.83 -43.39 -4.74
C PRO A 292 -8.96 -43.73 -3.52
N GLN A 293 -8.13 -44.77 -3.66
CA GLN A 293 -6.93 -44.96 -2.85
C GLN A 293 -5.75 -44.26 -3.53
N PRO A 294 -4.75 -43.76 -2.76
CA PRO A 294 -3.65 -42.97 -3.31
C PRO A 294 -2.70 -43.83 -4.17
N TYR A 295 -2.43 -43.34 -5.39
CA TYR A 295 -1.42 -43.93 -6.28
C TYR A 295 -0.03 -43.44 -5.87
N GLN A 296 0.94 -44.36 -5.72
CA GLN A 296 2.36 -43.99 -5.66
C GLN A 296 2.97 -44.02 -7.06
N PRO A 297 3.77 -43.03 -7.48
CA PRO A 297 4.48 -43.07 -8.75
C PRO A 297 5.66 -44.05 -8.67
N PRO A 298 5.90 -44.87 -9.72
CA PRO A 298 7.11 -45.68 -9.80
C PRO A 298 8.34 -44.79 -10.00
N THR A 299 9.45 -45.14 -9.34
CA THR A 299 10.73 -44.44 -9.47
C THR A 299 11.33 -44.64 -10.85
N SER A 300 11.60 -43.56 -11.57
CA SER A 300 12.28 -43.61 -12.87
C SER A 300 13.79 -43.78 -12.70
N SER A 301 14.31 -44.96 -13.04
CA SER A 301 15.74 -45.21 -13.25
C SER A 301 15.99 -45.34 -14.75
N TYR A 302 16.47 -44.28 -15.39
CA TYR A 302 16.85 -44.31 -16.80
C TYR A 302 18.22 -44.99 -16.98
N GLU A 303 18.23 -46.18 -17.57
CA GLU A 303 19.42 -46.74 -18.21
C GLU A 303 19.52 -46.25 -19.66
N SER A 304 20.72 -45.89 -20.10
CA SER A 304 20.98 -45.42 -21.46
C SER A 304 21.12 -46.58 -22.46
N PRO A 305 20.57 -46.49 -23.68
CA PRO A 305 20.76 -47.50 -24.72
C PRO A 305 22.21 -47.49 -25.28
N PRO A 306 22.70 -48.62 -25.84
CA PRO A 306 24.11 -48.83 -26.13
C PRO A 306 24.61 -48.22 -27.45
N SER A 307 25.95 -48.07 -27.54
CA SER A 307 26.69 -47.53 -28.67
C SER A 307 26.87 -48.52 -29.84
N TYR A 308 26.88 -48.00 -31.06
CA TYR A 308 27.45 -48.65 -32.25
C TYR A 308 28.82 -48.03 -32.55
N GLY A 309 29.85 -48.85 -32.75
CA GLY A 309 31.22 -48.39 -33.04
C GLY A 309 31.74 -48.85 -34.42
N GLY A 310 32.75 -48.16 -34.95
CA GLY A 310 33.47 -48.58 -36.15
C GLY A 310 34.51 -47.58 -36.68
N ASN A 311 35.78 -48.00 -36.67
CA ASN A 311 36.93 -47.52 -37.47
C ASN A 311 37.40 -46.05 -37.25
N THR A 312 38.52 -45.73 -36.57
CA THR A 312 39.95 -46.13 -36.71
C THR A 312 40.78 -45.29 -37.71
N TYR A 313 41.75 -44.55 -37.18
CA TYR A 313 43.14 -44.50 -37.67
C TYR A 313 44.09 -44.26 -36.46
N ASN A 314 45.40 -44.43 -36.63
CA ASN A 314 46.38 -44.60 -35.53
C ASN A 314 47.71 -43.86 -35.82
N GLN A 315 48.60 -43.82 -34.81
CA GLN A 315 49.87 -43.09 -34.63
C GLN A 315 49.74 -41.72 -33.92
N GLY A 316 50.59 -41.37 -32.93
CA GLY A 316 51.54 -42.23 -32.20
C GLY A 316 52.64 -41.48 -31.42
N GLY A 317 52.69 -41.65 -30.09
CA GLY A 317 53.77 -41.17 -29.21
C GLY A 317 53.75 -39.66 -28.88
N GLY A 318 54.37 -39.18 -27.80
CA GLY A 318 55.10 -39.88 -26.74
C GLY A 318 55.54 -38.94 -25.59
N SER A 319 55.66 -39.48 -24.37
CA SER A 319 55.86 -38.77 -23.09
C SER A 319 57.00 -37.74 -23.02
N SER A 320 56.82 -36.68 -22.22
CA SER A 320 57.47 -36.54 -20.89
C SER A 320 57.05 -35.25 -20.16
N GLY A 321 57.14 -35.25 -18.83
CA GLY A 321 56.98 -34.07 -17.95
C GLY A 321 58.13 -33.95 -16.95
N VAL A 322 57.89 -33.28 -15.81
CA VAL A 322 58.82 -33.00 -14.67
C VAL A 322 59.70 -31.73 -14.86
N ASN A 323 60.00 -30.83 -13.89
CA ASN A 323 59.35 -30.34 -12.63
C ASN A 323 60.19 -29.14 -12.06
N LEU A 324 59.75 -28.48 -10.97
CA LEU A 324 60.44 -27.58 -10.00
C LEU A 324 60.66 -26.05 -10.26
N SER A 325 59.88 -25.23 -9.52
CA SER A 325 60.31 -24.36 -8.38
C SER A 325 61.15 -23.05 -8.49
N LYS A 326 60.42 -21.91 -8.41
CA LYS A 326 60.45 -20.84 -7.34
C LYS A 326 61.68 -19.88 -7.10
N PRO A 327 61.52 -18.74 -6.34
CA PRO A 327 62.29 -17.48 -6.57
C PRO A 327 63.01 -16.82 -5.36
N HIS A 328 63.70 -15.67 -5.58
CA HIS A 328 63.97 -14.49 -4.69
C HIS A 328 64.71 -13.37 -5.52
N THR A 329 65.12 -12.14 -5.11
CA THR A 329 65.28 -11.37 -3.83
C THR A 329 65.19 -9.82 -4.05
N SER A 330 65.41 -8.98 -3.01
CA SER A 330 65.65 -7.49 -3.01
C SER A 330 66.50 -7.12 -1.75
N PRO A 331 66.64 -5.89 -1.13
CA PRO A 331 66.08 -4.53 -1.33
C PRO A 331 67.12 -3.50 -1.90
N PRO A 332 67.73 -2.45 -1.22
CA PRO A 332 67.90 -2.08 0.21
C PRO A 332 67.22 -0.74 0.66
N VAL A 333 67.76 0.02 1.66
CA VAL A 333 67.08 1.11 2.44
C VAL A 333 68.04 2.23 2.94
N SER A 334 67.63 3.53 2.94
CA SER A 334 68.11 4.67 3.82
C SER A 334 67.38 6.02 3.51
N HIS A 335 67.13 7.03 4.38
CA HIS A 335 66.97 7.17 5.87
C HIS A 335 66.32 8.55 6.28
N GLN A 336 66.06 8.81 7.58
CA GLN A 336 65.33 9.97 8.20
C GLN A 336 65.80 10.20 9.69
N PRO A 337 65.25 11.05 10.61
CA PRO A 337 64.09 12.01 10.64
C PRO A 337 64.51 13.48 11.06
N PRO A 338 64.19 14.17 12.21
CA PRO A 338 62.95 14.40 13.03
C PRO A 338 62.67 15.85 13.61
N GLN A 339 61.39 16.33 13.60
CA GLN A 339 60.63 17.05 14.70
C GLN A 339 61.11 18.43 15.30
N PRO A 340 60.37 19.18 16.19
CA PRO A 340 58.98 19.09 16.73
C PRO A 340 58.11 20.41 16.83
N SER A 341 56.81 20.25 17.22
CA SER A 341 56.07 21.01 18.29
C SER A 341 54.90 22.04 18.04
N LEU A 342 53.81 21.83 18.82
CA LEU A 342 52.84 22.78 19.47
C LEU A 342 51.57 23.38 18.75
N TYR A 343 50.64 23.88 19.60
CA TYR A 343 49.20 24.25 19.42
C TYR A 343 48.97 25.80 19.58
N PRO A 344 47.74 26.39 19.57
CA PRO A 344 46.61 26.32 18.60
C PRO A 344 45.87 27.68 18.29
N ASN A 345 44.91 27.67 17.35
CA ASN A 345 43.62 28.42 17.30
C ASN A 345 43.57 29.99 17.21
N THR A 346 42.85 30.55 16.21
CA THR A 346 41.84 31.67 16.30
C THR A 346 41.27 32.13 14.94
N HIS A 347 40.15 32.89 14.94
CA HIS A 347 39.45 33.43 13.75
C HIS A 347 40.00 34.79 13.25
N GLN A 348 39.91 35.07 11.94
CA GLN A 348 39.17 36.20 11.31
C GLN A 348 39.36 36.28 9.77
N SER A 349 38.62 37.16 9.09
CA SER A 349 38.53 37.34 7.61
C SER A 349 38.40 38.84 7.26
N PRO A 350 38.44 39.32 5.98
CA PRO A 350 38.64 38.63 4.70
C PRO A 350 40.08 38.87 4.14
N PRO A 351 40.44 39.66 3.09
CA PRO A 351 39.70 40.51 2.13
C PRO A 351 39.47 39.81 0.76
N GLN A 352 39.67 40.49 -0.38
CA GLN A 352 39.53 40.00 -1.76
C GLN A 352 40.66 40.55 -2.68
N GLN A 353 41.02 39.81 -3.74
CA GLN A 353 41.52 40.37 -5.01
C GLN A 353 41.33 39.37 -6.18
N HIS A 354 41.34 39.87 -7.42
CA HIS A 354 40.96 39.15 -8.65
C HIS A 354 42.09 38.29 -9.26
N ASN A 355 41.71 37.32 -10.09
CA ASN A 355 42.31 37.10 -11.42
C ASN A 355 41.37 36.29 -12.34
N GLU A 356 41.46 36.53 -13.65
CA GLU A 356 40.75 35.80 -14.73
C GLU A 356 41.62 34.59 -15.18
N VAL A 357 41.32 33.71 -16.16
CA VAL A 357 40.66 33.71 -17.48
C VAL A 357 40.42 32.22 -17.89
N PRO A 358 39.95 31.83 -19.10
CA PRO A 358 39.01 32.43 -20.08
C PRO A 358 37.83 31.47 -20.44
N TYR A 359 36.95 31.87 -21.37
CA TYR A 359 35.88 31.03 -21.97
C TYR A 359 36.11 30.84 -23.48
N TYR A 360 35.59 29.77 -24.10
CA TYR A 360 35.74 29.49 -25.54
C TYR A 360 34.40 29.16 -26.22
N SER A 361 34.24 29.61 -27.47
CA SER A 361 33.08 29.49 -28.40
C SER A 361 33.56 29.96 -29.79
N PRO A 362 32.79 29.98 -30.91
CA PRO A 362 31.38 29.59 -31.15
C PRO A 362 31.32 28.50 -32.29
N PRO A 363 30.48 28.48 -33.38
CA PRO A 363 29.79 29.55 -34.13
C PRO A 363 28.24 29.46 -34.20
N GLU A 364 27.62 30.54 -34.71
CA GLU A 364 26.17 30.77 -34.94
C GLU A 364 25.80 30.62 -36.46
N GLN A 365 24.66 31.02 -37.08
CA GLN A 365 23.42 31.82 -36.79
C GLN A 365 22.17 31.04 -37.30
N HIS A 366 20.88 31.43 -37.19
CA HIS A 366 20.11 32.70 -37.18
C HIS A 366 18.75 32.46 -36.41
N ASN A 367 17.75 33.35 -36.23
CA ASN A 367 17.47 34.68 -36.79
C ASN A 367 16.59 35.61 -35.90
N THR A 368 16.83 36.93 -36.02
CA THR A 368 15.90 38.09 -36.07
C THR A 368 14.39 37.97 -35.71
N TYR A 369 13.98 38.64 -34.62
CA TYR A 369 12.79 39.50 -34.33
C TYR A 369 11.40 39.25 -35.02
N GLN A 370 10.21 39.55 -34.44
CA GLN A 370 9.81 40.47 -33.34
C GLN A 370 8.43 40.05 -32.70
N GLN A 371 7.92 40.75 -31.68
CA GLN A 371 6.60 40.48 -31.03
C GLN A 371 5.37 40.89 -31.90
N PRO A 372 4.13 40.45 -31.59
CA PRO A 372 3.22 41.33 -30.81
C PRO A 372 2.10 40.68 -29.94
N GLN A 373 1.83 41.30 -28.78
CA GLN A 373 0.52 41.62 -28.17
C GLN A 373 -0.58 40.53 -27.90
N THR A 374 -1.73 41.00 -27.41
CA THR A 374 -2.75 40.30 -26.59
C THR A 374 -4.08 40.00 -27.33
N TYR A 375 -5.17 39.67 -26.58
CA TYR A 375 -6.56 39.34 -27.00
C TYR A 375 -6.84 37.86 -27.38
N PRO A 376 -8.11 37.40 -27.44
CA PRO A 376 -9.21 37.59 -26.46
C PRO A 376 -9.95 36.28 -26.12
N SER A 377 -11.05 36.35 -25.36
CA SER A 377 -11.93 35.21 -25.02
C SER A 377 -13.24 35.17 -25.83
N LEU A 378 -13.58 33.99 -26.37
CA LEU A 378 -14.88 33.62 -26.97
C LEU A 378 -15.18 32.16 -26.56
N GLN A 379 -16.28 31.81 -25.88
CA GLN A 379 -17.73 31.87 -26.20
C GLN A 379 -18.27 30.58 -26.85
N LYS A 380 -19.56 30.29 -26.59
CA LYS A 380 -20.27 29.06 -26.98
C LYS A 380 -20.54 29.01 -28.49
N THR A 381 -20.53 27.80 -29.06
CA THR A 381 -21.20 27.48 -30.33
C THR A 381 -22.06 26.21 -30.19
N THR A 382 -22.98 26.01 -31.15
CA THR A 382 -24.09 25.04 -31.07
C THR A 382 -23.85 23.75 -31.87
N SER A 383 -24.55 22.68 -31.51
CA SER A 383 -24.56 21.39 -32.21
C SER A 383 -25.17 21.45 -33.63
N PRO A 384 -24.76 20.54 -34.52
CA PRO A 384 -25.63 19.93 -35.52
C PRO A 384 -26.07 18.50 -35.10
N ASN A 385 -26.95 17.88 -35.91
CA ASN A 385 -27.59 16.58 -35.66
C ASN A 385 -27.46 15.68 -36.91
N LEU A 386 -28.14 14.50 -36.95
CA LEU A 386 -28.13 13.41 -37.98
C LEU A 386 -27.16 12.26 -37.63
N VAL A 387 -27.48 10.96 -37.77
CA VAL A 387 -28.72 10.24 -38.17
C VAL A 387 -28.84 8.92 -37.37
N LYS A 388 -30.05 8.32 -37.28
CA LYS A 388 -30.30 7.00 -36.64
C LYS A 388 -30.42 5.86 -37.66
N THR A 389 -30.01 4.65 -37.27
CA THR A 389 -30.48 3.36 -37.83
C THR A 389 -30.88 2.39 -36.69
N PRO A 390 -31.71 1.33 -36.92
CA PRO A 390 -32.46 0.69 -35.83
C PRO A 390 -32.39 -0.86 -35.73
N SER A 391 -32.63 -1.37 -34.50
CA SER A 391 -33.13 -2.73 -34.18
C SER A 391 -32.16 -3.92 -34.39
N PRO A 392 -32.45 -5.16 -33.87
CA PRO A 392 -33.73 -5.64 -33.32
C PRO A 392 -33.76 -6.24 -31.90
N ASN A 393 -34.94 -6.04 -31.32
CA ASN A 393 -35.63 -6.69 -30.20
C ASN A 393 -35.49 -8.24 -30.06
N SER A 394 -35.17 -8.72 -28.84
CA SER A 394 -35.67 -9.96 -28.21
C SER A 394 -35.19 -10.00 -26.73
N GLY A 395 -35.82 -10.70 -25.77
CA GLY A 395 -37.13 -11.35 -25.71
C GLY A 395 -37.37 -11.91 -24.29
N ARG A 396 -38.56 -11.71 -23.71
CA ARG A 396 -38.92 -12.26 -22.37
C ARG A 396 -39.17 -13.79 -22.50
N PRO A 397 -38.97 -14.61 -21.44
CA PRO A 397 -39.98 -14.67 -20.38
C PRO A 397 -39.44 -14.81 -18.93
N LEU A 398 -40.37 -14.68 -17.99
CA LEU A 398 -40.23 -15.02 -16.57
C LEU A 398 -40.83 -16.42 -16.33
N PRO A 399 -40.43 -17.16 -15.28
CA PRO A 399 -41.37 -18.04 -14.58
C PRO A 399 -41.59 -17.61 -13.12
N THR A 400 -42.74 -17.98 -12.56
CA THR A 400 -43.24 -17.52 -11.24
C THR A 400 -43.58 -18.70 -10.33
N ALA A 401 -43.50 -18.48 -9.02
CA ALA A 401 -44.07 -19.28 -7.93
C ALA A 401 -43.41 -20.65 -7.63
N GLY A 402 -43.45 -21.04 -6.35
CA GLY A 402 -42.89 -22.32 -5.88
C GLY A 402 -42.47 -22.37 -4.41
N ALA A 403 -43.36 -22.03 -3.47
CA ALA A 403 -43.20 -22.46 -2.06
C ALA A 403 -43.97 -23.78 -1.86
N PRO A 404 -43.44 -24.71 -1.07
CA PRO A 404 -44.07 -24.94 0.24
C PRO A 404 -43.04 -25.12 1.38
N ALA A 405 -43.54 -25.18 2.62
CA ALA A 405 -42.74 -25.34 3.83
C ALA A 405 -42.67 -26.80 4.31
N ASN A 406 -41.70 -27.12 5.18
CA ASN A 406 -42.06 -27.74 6.46
C ASN A 406 -41.00 -27.63 7.58
N THR A 407 -41.53 -27.80 8.80
CA THR A 407 -40.96 -28.01 10.14
C THR A 407 -39.61 -28.76 10.24
N THR A 408 -38.82 -28.70 11.33
CA THR A 408 -39.20 -29.16 12.70
C THR A 408 -38.17 -28.78 13.81
N THR A 409 -38.67 -28.49 15.03
CA THR A 409 -38.01 -28.45 16.37
C THR A 409 -36.66 -27.72 16.62
N SER A 410 -36.74 -26.57 17.30
CA SER A 410 -36.43 -26.33 18.75
C SER A 410 -35.37 -27.18 19.48
N PRO A 411 -34.70 -26.68 20.56
CA PRO A 411 -35.06 -25.53 21.44
C PRO A 411 -33.87 -24.56 21.70
N PHE A 412 -33.73 -23.69 22.74
CA PHE A 412 -34.52 -23.37 23.96
C PHE A 412 -34.20 -21.95 24.53
N ASN A 413 -34.99 -21.54 25.55
CA ASN A 413 -34.73 -20.73 26.76
C ASN A 413 -33.33 -20.13 27.03
N ASN A 414 -33.17 -18.92 27.64
CA ASN A 414 -34.08 -17.79 27.97
C ASN A 414 -33.17 -16.58 28.41
N ASN A 415 -33.52 -15.44 29.04
CA ASN A 415 -34.74 -14.85 29.64
C ASN A 415 -34.65 -13.29 29.65
N LYS A 416 -35.61 -12.60 30.29
CA LYS A 416 -35.53 -11.20 30.76
C LYS A 416 -35.79 -11.11 32.29
N PRO A 417 -35.83 -9.91 32.89
CA PRO A 417 -37.13 -9.24 33.07
C PRO A 417 -37.22 -7.83 32.47
N ARG A 418 -38.44 -7.26 32.51
CA ARG A 418 -38.84 -5.98 31.93
C ARG A 418 -39.59 -5.16 32.98
N ALA A 419 -39.28 -3.86 33.08
CA ALA A 419 -40.19 -2.87 33.66
C ALA A 419 -40.74 -1.97 32.53
N SER A 420 -41.92 -1.36 32.70
CA SER A 420 -42.53 -0.49 31.70
C SER A 420 -43.29 0.65 32.36
N THR A 421 -43.23 1.84 31.75
CA THR A 421 -44.18 2.93 31.97
C THR A 421 -44.40 3.66 30.66
N MET A 422 -45.67 3.97 30.38
CA MET A 422 -46.16 4.85 29.31
C MET A 422 -46.57 6.17 30.01
N VAL A 423 -46.84 7.33 29.40
CA VAL A 423 -47.15 7.84 28.04
C VAL A 423 -46.73 9.35 28.05
N PRO A 424 -47.16 10.27 27.15
CA PRO A 424 -47.33 10.23 25.69
C PRO A 424 -46.58 11.39 24.95
N GLY A 425 -46.59 11.36 23.61
CA GLY A 425 -46.82 12.55 22.77
C GLY A 425 -45.84 13.73 22.84
N GLY A 426 -44.71 13.63 22.13
CA GLY A 426 -43.87 14.79 21.76
C GLY A 426 -43.48 14.73 20.28
N ARG A 427 -43.73 15.79 19.51
CA ARG A 427 -43.20 15.93 18.14
C ARG A 427 -41.67 16.02 18.24
N PRO A 428 -40.88 15.22 17.48
CA PRO A 428 -39.43 15.36 17.50
C PRO A 428 -39.04 16.76 17.01
N LEU A 429 -38.25 17.47 17.81
CA LEU A 429 -37.57 18.69 17.33
C LEU A 429 -36.61 18.29 16.19
N PRO A 430 -36.32 19.19 15.24
CA PRO A 430 -35.29 18.96 14.24
C PRO A 430 -33.97 18.62 14.94
N THR A 431 -33.39 17.47 14.66
CA THR A 431 -31.99 17.21 15.00
C THR A 431 -31.14 18.27 14.32
N PRO A 432 -30.17 18.89 15.03
CA PRO A 432 -29.25 19.82 14.39
C PRO A 432 -28.45 19.04 13.34
N VAL A 433 -28.73 19.32 12.07
CA VAL A 433 -28.01 18.72 10.95
C VAL A 433 -26.58 19.20 11.05
N ALA A 434 -25.65 18.28 11.33
CA ALA A 434 -24.22 18.58 11.34
C ALA A 434 -23.84 19.20 9.99
N PRO A 435 -22.95 20.22 9.95
CA PRO A 435 -22.69 20.99 8.73
C PRO A 435 -22.14 20.10 7.61
N SER A 436 -23.03 19.71 6.71
CA SER A 436 -22.78 18.78 5.62
C SER A 436 -21.92 19.46 4.55
N ARG A 437 -20.62 19.16 4.55
CA ARG A 437 -19.70 19.59 3.49
C ARG A 437 -20.15 18.96 2.17
N ARG A 438 -20.09 19.71 1.07
CA ARG A 438 -20.30 19.17 -0.28
C ARG A 438 -18.94 18.88 -0.91
N ALA A 439 -18.89 17.90 -1.79
CA ALA A 439 -17.71 17.61 -2.59
C ALA A 439 -18.11 17.23 -4.02
N GLU A 440 -17.24 17.54 -4.98
CA GLU A 440 -17.37 17.18 -6.39
C GLU A 440 -16.44 16.01 -6.69
N ALA A 441 -16.95 14.97 -7.35
CA ALA A 441 -16.15 13.83 -7.79
C ALA A 441 -15.16 14.23 -8.89
N LEU A 442 -13.87 13.98 -8.67
CA LEU A 442 -12.80 14.24 -9.64
C LEU A 442 -12.61 13.09 -10.64
N TYR A 443 -12.98 11.88 -10.23
CA TYR A 443 -12.85 10.64 -10.99
C TYR A 443 -14.12 9.79 -10.80
N ASP A 444 -14.30 8.79 -11.66
CA ASP A 444 -15.29 7.73 -11.43
C ASP A 444 -14.80 6.79 -10.32
N PHE A 445 -15.73 6.24 -9.54
CA PHE A 445 -15.45 5.26 -8.49
C PHE A 445 -16.57 4.22 -8.43
N GLU A 446 -16.21 2.94 -8.50
CA GLU A 446 -17.12 1.81 -8.33
C GLU A 446 -16.79 1.09 -7.02
N GLY A 447 -17.74 1.12 -6.09
CA GLY A 447 -17.59 0.51 -4.76
C GLY A 447 -17.58 -1.02 -4.83
N GLN A 448 -16.66 -1.64 -4.09
CA GLN A 448 -16.42 -3.08 -4.14
C GLN A 448 -17.44 -3.89 -3.33
N ASP A 449 -18.09 -3.27 -2.33
CA ASP A 449 -19.15 -3.90 -1.52
C ASP A 449 -20.32 -2.95 -1.22
N SER A 450 -21.32 -3.46 -0.50
CA SER A 450 -22.55 -2.73 -0.17
C SER A 450 -22.39 -1.65 0.91
N THR A 451 -21.19 -1.47 1.45
CA THR A 451 -20.83 -0.38 2.38
C THR A 451 -20.18 0.80 1.65
N GLU A 452 -19.68 0.61 0.44
CA GLU A 452 -19.08 1.64 -0.41
C GLU A 452 -20.13 2.33 -1.31
N LEU A 453 -19.89 3.59 -1.67
CA LEU A 453 -20.79 4.39 -2.49
C LEU A 453 -20.16 4.68 -3.86
N SER A 454 -20.64 4.02 -4.92
CA SER A 454 -20.23 4.31 -6.29
C SER A 454 -20.72 5.68 -6.78
N PHE A 455 -19.90 6.40 -7.53
CA PHE A 455 -20.19 7.72 -8.12
C PHE A 455 -19.39 7.95 -9.40
N ARG A 456 -19.75 8.99 -10.17
CA ARG A 456 -19.05 9.40 -11.39
C ARG A 456 -18.46 10.81 -11.26
N ARG A 457 -17.43 11.09 -12.04
CA ARG A 457 -16.79 12.40 -12.16
C ARG A 457 -17.84 13.49 -12.44
N GLY A 458 -17.83 14.54 -11.61
CA GLY A 458 -18.80 15.63 -11.64
C GLY A 458 -20.02 15.44 -10.74
N ASP A 459 -20.24 14.27 -10.13
CA ASP A 459 -21.29 14.09 -9.12
C ASP A 459 -21.01 14.97 -7.88
N ILE A 460 -22.07 15.61 -7.36
CA ILE A 460 -21.98 16.45 -6.16
C ILE A 460 -22.49 15.69 -4.94
N ILE A 461 -21.54 15.22 -4.13
CA ILE A 461 -21.73 14.30 -3.02
C ILE A 461 -21.80 15.09 -1.70
N THR A 462 -22.60 14.61 -0.74
CA THR A 462 -22.74 15.21 0.60
C THR A 462 -21.95 14.40 1.63
N LEU A 463 -21.09 15.05 2.42
CA LEU A 463 -20.22 14.42 3.41
C LEU A 463 -20.77 14.58 4.83
N PHE A 464 -20.69 13.52 5.64
CA PHE A 464 -21.20 13.51 7.03
C PHE A 464 -20.11 13.30 8.08
N LYS A 465 -19.17 12.37 7.84
CA LYS A 465 -18.15 12.01 8.82
C LYS A 465 -16.90 11.41 8.17
N GLU A 466 -15.80 12.14 8.30
CA GLU A 466 -14.45 11.69 7.93
C GLU A 466 -13.96 10.58 8.87
N ASN A 467 -13.31 9.55 8.31
CA ASN A 467 -12.76 8.40 9.03
C ASN A 467 -11.39 8.00 8.44
N GLY A 468 -10.41 8.90 8.56
CA GLY A 468 -9.07 8.71 7.98
C GLY A 468 -9.08 8.98 6.48
N ASP A 469 -8.68 7.99 5.68
CA ASP A 469 -8.58 8.11 4.21
C ASP A 469 -9.97 7.99 3.52
N TRP A 470 -11.02 7.61 4.26
CA TRP A 470 -12.41 7.42 3.79
C TRP A 470 -13.40 8.35 4.50
N CYS A 471 -14.55 8.63 3.88
CA CYS A 471 -15.62 9.45 4.46
C CYS A 471 -17.00 8.80 4.26
N ASN A 472 -17.87 8.88 5.28
CA ASN A 472 -19.29 8.56 5.13
C ASN A 472 -20.00 9.67 4.35
N ALA A 473 -20.65 9.30 3.25
CA ALA A 473 -21.21 10.20 2.26
C ALA A 473 -22.60 9.78 1.77
N GLU A 474 -23.30 10.70 1.10
CA GLU A 474 -24.60 10.48 0.45
C GLU A 474 -24.63 11.10 -0.96
N LEU A 475 -25.09 10.30 -1.92
CA LEU A 475 -25.37 10.72 -3.30
C LEU A 475 -26.71 10.13 -3.72
N ASN A 476 -27.63 10.98 -4.20
CA ASN A 476 -28.95 10.58 -4.70
C ASN A 476 -29.75 9.66 -3.73
N GLY A 477 -29.65 9.91 -2.41
CA GLY A 477 -30.30 9.13 -1.36
C GLY A 477 -29.60 7.82 -0.96
N LYS A 478 -28.55 7.40 -1.68
CA LYS A 478 -27.70 6.26 -1.29
C LYS A 478 -26.59 6.72 -0.36
N LYS A 479 -26.30 5.92 0.68
CA LYS A 479 -25.23 6.18 1.65
C LYS A 479 -24.17 5.09 1.60
N GLY A 480 -22.93 5.48 1.79
CA GLY A 480 -21.79 4.58 1.89
C GLY A 480 -20.49 5.33 2.12
N LEU A 481 -19.39 4.58 2.14
CA LEU A 481 -18.04 5.08 2.24
C LEU A 481 -17.52 5.51 0.86
N ILE A 482 -16.82 6.64 0.82
CA ILE A 482 -16.05 7.11 -0.35
C ILE A 482 -14.59 7.38 0.02
N PRO A 483 -13.63 7.17 -0.89
CA PRO A 483 -12.24 7.51 -0.66
C PRO A 483 -11.99 9.02 -0.89
N LEU A 484 -11.42 9.71 0.10
CA LEU A 484 -11.32 11.18 0.11
C LEU A 484 -10.39 11.77 -0.99
N ASN A 485 -9.54 10.97 -1.61
CA ASN A 485 -8.69 11.38 -2.72
C ASN A 485 -9.41 11.42 -4.08
N HIS A 486 -10.62 10.87 -4.19
CA HIS A 486 -11.41 10.87 -5.43
C HIS A 486 -12.36 12.09 -5.54
N VAL A 487 -12.41 12.96 -4.53
CA VAL A 487 -13.34 14.09 -4.46
C VAL A 487 -12.65 15.39 -4.05
N ARG A 488 -13.17 16.52 -4.54
CA ARG A 488 -12.78 17.89 -4.14
C ARG A 488 -13.87 18.48 -3.25
N ILE A 489 -13.55 18.82 -2.00
CA ILE A 489 -14.46 19.57 -1.13
C ILE A 489 -14.72 20.96 -1.72
N LEU A 490 -15.98 21.40 -1.66
CA LEU A 490 -16.49 22.68 -2.16
C LEU A 490 -16.70 23.69 -1.02
#